data_AF-A0A433QLK3-F1
#
_entry.id   AF-A0A433QLK3-F1
#
_cell.length_a   1.000
_cell.length_b   1.000
_cell.length_c   1.000
_cell.angle_alpha   90.00
_cell.angle_beta   90.00
_cell.angle_gamma   90.00
#
_symmetry.space_group_name_H-M   'P 1'
#
loop_
_entity.id
_entity.type
_entity.pdbx_description
1 polymer ?
#
loop_
_entity_poly.entity_id
_entity_poly.type
_entity_poly.pdbx_seq_one_letter_code
_entity_poly.pdbx_strand_id
1 'polypeptide(L)'
;MKICHLLLLACLLSLVLVTRAVPIEADYPKGFIIIFRDEVPENVLELAVKLVRELGGEVRYQYTGSFCGLSIYLPDGVGNPFTTDEWVDYIETDGPGS
;
A
#
# COMPACT_ATOMS: atom_id res chain seq x y z
N MET A 1 -47.45 -27.43 -19.38
CA MET A 1 -46.87 -26.78 -18.18
C MET A 1 -45.40 -27.18 -17.96
N LYS A 2 -44.51 -27.04 -18.95
CA LYS A 2 -43.07 -27.41 -18.83
C LYS A 2 -42.11 -26.22 -18.95
N ILE A 3 -42.60 -25.08 -19.46
CA ILE A 3 -41.80 -23.88 -19.74
C ILE A 3 -41.51 -23.06 -18.47
N CYS A 4 -42.44 -23.03 -17.51
CA CYS A 4 -42.27 -22.30 -16.25
C CYS A 4 -41.14 -22.84 -15.36
N HIS A 5 -40.91 -24.16 -15.38
CA HIS A 5 -39.85 -24.78 -14.56
C HIS A 5 -38.44 -24.51 -15.13
N LEU A 6 -38.30 -24.39 -16.46
CA LEU A 6 -37.01 -24.09 -17.09
C LEU A 6 -36.55 -22.65 -16.82
N LEU A 7 -37.50 -21.69 -16.83
CA LEU A 7 -37.22 -20.28 -16.54
C LEU A 7 -36.85 -20.04 -15.08
N LEU A 8 -37.50 -20.73 -14.14
CA LEU A 8 -37.17 -20.66 -12.71
C LEU A 8 -35.77 -21.23 -12.42
N LEU A 9 -35.38 -22.33 -13.10
CA LEU A 9 -34.05 -22.90 -12.94
C LEU A 9 -32.95 -21.97 -13.49
N ALA A 10 -33.21 -21.31 -14.62
CA ALA A 10 -32.29 -20.35 -15.22
C ALA A 10 -32.07 -19.12 -14.33
N CYS A 11 -33.13 -18.61 -13.67
CA CYS A 11 -33.02 -17.51 -12.71
C CYS A 11 -32.29 -17.88 -11.41
N LEU A 12 -32.42 -19.14 -10.95
CA LEU A 12 -31.69 -19.62 -9.78
C LEU A 12 -30.19 -19.81 -10.07
N LEU A 13 -29.84 -20.27 -11.28
CA LEU A 13 -28.44 -20.42 -11.71
C LEU A 13 -27.74 -19.07 -11.87
N SER A 14 -28.41 -18.03 -12.39
CA SER A 14 -27.83 -16.69 -12.46
C SER A 14 -27.63 -16.07 -11.07
N LEU A 15 -28.48 -16.39 -10.09
CA LEU A 15 -28.33 -15.90 -8.72
C LEU A 15 -27.11 -16.50 -8.00
N VAL A 16 -26.76 -17.77 -8.31
CA VAL A 16 -25.59 -18.46 -7.73
C VAL A 16 -24.26 -17.96 -8.31
N LEU A 17 -24.25 -17.44 -9.54
CA LEU A 17 -23.06 -16.83 -10.15
C LEU A 17 -22.74 -15.42 -9.62
N VAL A 18 -23.74 -14.70 -9.07
CA VAL A 18 -23.55 -13.33 -8.55
C VAL A 18 -22.99 -13.32 -7.12
N THR A 19 -23.10 -14.41 -6.35
CA THR A 19 -22.67 -14.45 -4.95
C THR A 19 -21.20 -14.83 -4.73
N ARG A 20 -20.40 -14.96 -5.80
CA ARG A 20 -18.93 -15.08 -5.71
C ARG A 20 -18.20 -13.81 -6.10
N ALA A 21 -18.75 -12.64 -5.73
CA ALA A 21 -17.92 -11.49 -5.48
C ALA A 21 -17.05 -11.83 -4.24
N VAL A 22 -15.93 -12.50 -4.47
CA VAL A 22 -14.82 -12.49 -3.54
C VAL A 22 -14.57 -11.00 -3.27
N PRO A 23 -14.64 -10.52 -2.02
CA PRO A 23 -14.22 -9.16 -1.75
C PRO A 23 -12.80 -9.08 -2.30
N ILE A 24 -12.61 -8.28 -3.34
CA ILE A 24 -11.29 -7.81 -3.68
C ILE A 24 -10.94 -7.01 -2.43
N GLU A 25 -10.20 -7.61 -1.50
CA GLU A 25 -9.43 -6.86 -0.53
C GLU A 25 -8.76 -5.80 -1.37
N ALA A 26 -9.17 -4.55 -1.19
CA ALA A 26 -8.49 -3.46 -1.84
C ALA A 26 -7.04 -3.61 -1.38
N ASP A 27 -6.16 -3.96 -2.31
CA ASP A 27 -4.73 -4.09 -2.05
C ASP A 27 -4.29 -2.66 -1.76
N TYR A 28 -4.35 -2.29 -0.48
CA TYR A 28 -3.95 -0.96 -0.06
C TYR A 28 -2.43 -0.95 -0.19
N PRO A 29 -1.87 0.01 -0.95
CA PRO A 29 -0.43 0.06 -1.13
C PRO A 29 0.24 0.08 0.24
N LYS A 30 1.30 -0.71 0.41
CA LYS A 30 1.92 -0.89 1.71
C LYS A 30 2.53 0.42 2.19
N GLY A 31 1.99 0.96 3.29
CA GLY A 31 2.44 2.21 3.86
C GLY A 31 3.59 2.01 4.83
N PHE A 32 4.47 3.01 4.90
CA PHE A 32 5.58 3.05 5.83
C PHE A 32 5.79 4.46 6.39
N ILE A 33 6.17 4.54 7.66
CA ILE A 33 6.78 5.69 8.29
C ILE A 33 8.27 5.38 8.45
N ILE A 34 9.12 6.27 7.96
CA ILE A 34 10.58 6.15 7.99
C ILE A 34 11.10 7.38 8.70
N ILE A 35 11.89 7.17 9.76
CA ILE A 35 12.55 8.23 10.51
C ILE A 35 14.05 8.08 10.31
N PHE A 36 14.69 9.16 9.89
CA PHE A 36 16.13 9.26 9.76
C PHE A 36 16.77 9.70 11.08
N ARG A 37 18.03 9.32 11.27
CA ARG A 37 18.85 9.76 12.40
C ARG A 37 19.01 11.28 12.39
N ASP A 38 19.21 11.88 13.57
CA ASP A 38 19.34 13.34 13.74
C ASP A 38 20.51 13.95 12.94
N GLU A 39 21.58 13.19 12.73
CA GLU A 39 22.80 13.62 12.05
C GLU A 39 22.77 13.36 10.53
N VAL A 40 21.59 13.08 9.98
CA VAL A 40 21.43 12.75 8.56
C VAL A 40 21.87 13.92 7.66
N PRO A 41 22.67 13.68 6.60
CA PRO A 41 23.03 14.71 5.65
C PRO A 41 21.80 15.34 4.98
N GLU A 42 21.86 16.65 4.74
CA GLU A 42 20.72 17.44 4.22
C GLU A 42 20.13 16.89 2.91
N ASN A 43 20.95 16.23 2.09
CA ASN A 43 20.52 15.69 0.80
C ASN A 43 19.82 14.32 0.89
N VAL A 44 19.90 13.60 2.01
CA VAL A 44 19.33 12.24 2.12
C VAL A 44 17.81 12.28 1.98
N LEU A 45 17.13 13.27 2.57
CA LEU A 45 15.68 13.39 2.46
C LEU A 45 15.24 13.58 1.01
N GLU A 46 15.94 14.43 0.26
CA GLU A 46 15.66 14.65 -1.16
C GLU A 46 15.91 13.38 -1.99
N LEU A 47 17.02 12.69 -1.73
CA LEU A 47 17.36 11.42 -2.39
C LEU A 47 16.33 10.32 -2.09
N ALA A 48 15.88 10.23 -0.84
CA ALA A 48 14.85 9.29 -0.42
C ALA A 48 13.50 9.56 -1.11
N VAL A 49 13.09 10.82 -1.22
CA VAL A 49 11.89 11.23 -1.95
C VAL A 49 12.00 10.86 -3.43
N LYS A 50 13.16 11.10 -4.04
CA LYS A 50 13.42 10.73 -5.44
C LYS A 50 13.33 9.22 -5.63
N LEU A 51 13.98 8.44 -4.76
CA LEU A 51 13.96 6.97 -4.80
C LEU A 51 12.52 6.42 -4.72
N VAL A 52 11.70 6.92 -3.80
CA VAL A 52 10.30 6.49 -3.66
C VAL A 52 9.53 6.71 -4.95
N ARG A 53 9.71 7.86 -5.60
CA ARG A 53 9.06 8.16 -6.89
C ARG A 53 9.58 7.29 -8.03
N GLU A 54 10.87 7.00 -8.08
CA GLU A 54 11.48 6.11 -9.08
C GLU A 54 10.97 4.67 -8.95
N LEU A 55 10.65 4.23 -7.74
CA LEU A 55 10.01 2.94 -7.47
C LEU A 55 8.50 2.93 -7.75
N GLY A 56 7.93 4.03 -8.25
CA GLY A 56 6.50 4.17 -8.50
C GLY A 56 5.67 4.35 -7.23
N GLY A 57 6.31 4.62 -6.09
CA GLY A 57 5.67 4.91 -4.82
C GLY A 57 5.22 6.36 -4.69
N GLU A 58 4.49 6.63 -3.61
CA GLU A 58 3.97 7.94 -3.26
C GLU A 58 4.58 8.42 -1.94
N VAL A 59 5.02 9.67 -1.90
CA VAL A 59 5.39 10.33 -0.65
C VAL A 59 4.17 11.07 -0.12
N ARG A 60 3.58 10.57 0.98
CA ARG A 60 2.42 11.18 1.62
C ARG A 60 2.77 12.38 2.48
N TYR A 61 3.87 12.28 3.22
CA TYR A 61 4.31 13.36 4.10
C TYR A 61 5.83 13.38 4.26
N GLN A 62 6.39 14.56 4.48
CA GLN A 62 7.80 14.76 4.80
C GLN A 62 7.90 15.45 6.16
N TYR A 63 8.58 14.83 7.10
CA TYR A 63 8.85 15.40 8.42
C TYR A 63 10.17 16.17 8.36
N THR A 64 10.12 17.46 8.68
CA THR A 64 11.29 18.38 8.65
C THR A 64 11.45 19.18 9.94
N GLY A 65 10.75 18.76 11.00
CA GLY A 65 10.71 19.46 12.30
C GLY A 65 11.64 18.83 13.32
N SER A 66 11.08 18.45 14.47
CA SER A 66 11.83 17.80 15.57
C SER A 66 12.46 16.45 15.19
N PHE A 67 12.05 15.86 14.07
CA PHE A 67 12.64 14.66 13.48
C PHE A 67 12.55 14.77 11.94
N CYS A 68 13.51 14.16 11.27
CA CYS A 68 13.57 14.08 9.81
C CYS A 68 13.02 12.74 9.35
N GLY A 69 12.14 12.71 8.34
CA GLY A 69 11.55 11.45 7.91
C GLY A 69 10.54 11.56 6.78
N LEU A 70 9.95 10.43 6.41
CA LEU A 70 8.95 10.29 5.38
C LEU A 70 7.79 9.38 5.81
N SER A 71 6.57 9.72 5.41
CA SER A 71 5.47 8.77 5.29
C SER A 71 5.26 8.47 3.81
N ILE A 72 5.28 7.19 3.45
CA ILE A 72 5.25 6.75 2.05
C ILE A 72 4.23 5.63 1.83
N TYR A 73 3.89 5.43 0.57
CA TYR A 73 3.31 4.21 0.04
C TYR A 73 4.25 3.63 -1.01
N LEU A 74 4.43 2.31 -0.98
CA LEU A 74 5.13 1.57 -2.03
C LEU A 74 4.14 0.67 -2.77
N PRO A 75 4.32 0.47 -4.09
CA PRO A 75 3.53 -0.49 -4.85
C PRO A 75 3.73 -1.92 -4.35
N ASP A 76 2.75 -2.78 -4.58
CA ASP A 76 2.83 -4.19 -4.19
C ASP A 76 3.98 -4.90 -4.90
N GLY A 77 4.63 -5.80 -4.17
CA GLY A 77 5.84 -6.50 -4.64
C GLY A 77 7.12 -5.66 -4.59
N VAL A 78 7.05 -4.36 -4.29
CA VAL A 78 8.23 -3.53 -4.04
C VAL A 78 8.64 -3.67 -2.58
N GLY A 79 9.85 -4.16 -2.33
CA GLY A 79 10.43 -4.20 -0.99
C GLY A 79 10.72 -2.78 -0.48
N ASN A 80 10.66 -2.59 0.85
CA ASN A 80 11.04 -1.32 1.45
C ASN A 80 12.57 -1.11 1.31
N PRO A 81 13.03 -0.14 0.50
CA PRO A 81 14.45 0.06 0.22
C PRO A 81 15.23 0.63 1.41
N PHE A 82 14.53 1.16 2.42
CA PHE A 82 15.12 1.84 3.58
C PHE A 82 15.55 0.88 4.69
N THR A 83 15.19 -0.41 4.60
CA THR A 83 15.49 -1.43 5.63
C THR A 83 16.98 -1.67 5.86
N THR A 84 17.83 -1.31 4.90
CA THR A 84 19.29 -1.45 4.99
C THR A 84 20.01 -0.10 4.92
N ASP A 85 19.27 1.01 4.95
CA ASP A 85 19.84 2.34 4.86
C ASP A 85 20.48 2.73 6.20
N GLU A 86 21.76 3.11 6.18
CA GLU A 86 22.52 3.44 7.39
C GLU A 86 22.00 4.70 8.10
N TRP A 87 21.31 5.58 7.37
CA TRP A 87 20.78 6.84 7.88
C TRP A 87 19.42 6.68 8.54
N VAL A 88 18.80 5.51 8.40
CA VAL A 88 17.50 5.23 9.00
C VAL A 88 17.68 4.81 10.46
N ASP A 89 16.86 5.40 11.32
CA ASP A 89 16.79 5.08 12.75
C ASP A 89 15.60 4.16 13.04
N TYR A 90 14.46 4.42 12.39
CA TYR A 90 13.22 3.71 12.65
C TYR A 90 12.37 3.55 11.39
N ILE A 91 11.72 2.39 11.27
CA ILE A 91 10.74 2.10 10.23
C ILE A 91 9.52 1.43 10.87
N GLU A 92 8.34 1.92 10.53
CA GLU A 92 7.06 1.33 10.93
C GLU A 92 6.17 1.14 9.71
N THR A 93 5.44 0.03 9.66
CA THR A 93 4.35 -0.16 8.69
C THR A 93 3.15 0.69 9.07
N ASP A 94 2.62 1.46 8.13
CA ASP A 94 1.46 2.33 8.31
C ASP A 94 0.29 1.84 7.45
N GLY A 95 -0.78 1.36 8.08
CA GLY A 95 -1.97 0.88 7.39
C GLY A 95 -2.91 0.05 8.27
N PRO A 96 -4.14 -0.22 7.81
CA PRO A 96 -5.08 -1.05 8.56
C PRO A 96 -4.57 -2.49 8.65
N GLY A 97 -4.01 -2.87 9.81
CA GLY A 97 -3.43 -4.18 10.07
C GLY A 97 -2.03 -4.18 10.69
N SER A 98 -1.45 -3.01 10.99
CA SER A 98 -0.32 -2.87 11.91
C SER A 98 -0.71 -3.03 13.38
#